data_AF-A0A4U8YZS0-F1
#
_entry.id   AF-A0A4U8YZS0-F1
#
_cell.length_a   1.000
_cell.length_b   1.000
_cell.length_c   1.000
_cell.angle_alpha   90.00
_cell.angle_beta   90.00
_cell.angle_gamma   90.00
#
_symmetry.space_group_name_H-M   'P 1'
#
loop_
_entity.id
_entity.type
_entity.pdbx_description
1 polymer ?
#
loop_
_entity_poly.entity_id
_entity_poly.type
_entity_poly.pdbx_seq_one_letter_code
_entity_poly.pdbx_strand_id
1 'polypeptide(L)'
;MKAMLISTGVLFAAAGFALAHDQKGPHGGHQVDAGKMHVELLVKDATIDVYLADELAKPVDASGYKGLAILIIGGKAARIPLAPVGSDKLTGTAPAEVKGEPKGAVQITSPSGATVQGKFD
;
A
#
# COMPACT_ATOMS: atom_id res chain seq x y z
N MET A 1 48.02 44.26 -4.59
CA MET A 1 47.69 42.88 -5.04
C MET A 1 47.42 42.01 -3.83
N LYS A 2 46.46 41.09 -3.98
CA LYS A 2 46.01 40.02 -3.08
C LYS A 2 44.75 40.35 -2.26
N ALA A 3 43.63 40.26 -2.97
CA ALA A 3 42.36 39.88 -2.40
C ALA A 3 42.42 38.41 -1.97
N MET A 4 41.81 38.07 -0.84
CA MET A 4 41.51 36.68 -0.49
C MET A 4 40.16 36.63 0.23
N LEU A 5 39.14 36.24 -0.55
CA LEU A 5 37.81 35.87 -0.10
C LEU A 5 37.88 34.49 0.55
N ILE A 6 37.26 34.32 1.73
CA ILE A 6 36.88 33.00 2.23
C ILE A 6 35.41 33.08 2.66
N SER A 7 34.55 32.63 1.76
CA SER A 7 33.13 32.38 1.98
C SER A 7 32.96 30.93 2.44
N THR A 8 32.58 30.71 3.70
CA THR A 8 32.21 29.37 4.20
C THR A 8 30.70 29.20 4.08
N GLY A 9 30.28 28.28 3.22
CA GLY A 9 28.88 27.97 2.93
C GLY A 9 28.16 27.28 4.08
N VAL A 10 26.91 27.68 4.31
CA VAL A 10 25.96 26.99 5.18
C VAL A 10 25.39 25.81 4.39
N LEU A 11 25.61 24.59 4.87
CA LEU A 11 24.97 23.38 4.33
C LEU A 11 23.57 23.28 4.94
N PHE A 12 22.54 23.72 4.20
CA PHE A 12 21.16 23.38 4.49
C PHE A 12 20.92 21.93 4.06
N ALA A 13 20.88 21.00 5.01
CA ALA A 13 20.32 19.67 4.78
C ALA A 13 18.79 19.78 4.76
N ALA A 14 18.22 19.94 3.57
CA ALA A 14 16.79 19.86 3.34
C ALA A 14 16.41 18.52 2.69
N ALA A 15 15.22 18.04 3.08
CA ALA A 15 14.41 16.96 2.51
C ALA A 15 14.74 15.52 2.98
N GLY A 16 13.76 14.67 3.29
CA GLY A 16 12.34 14.75 2.96
C GLY A 16 11.42 14.41 4.14
N PHE A 17 10.39 15.23 4.32
CA PHE A 17 9.14 14.73 4.88
C PHE A 17 8.61 13.71 3.87
N ALA A 18 8.61 12.42 4.22
CA ALA A 18 7.82 11.44 3.49
C ALA A 18 6.35 11.79 3.72
N LEU A 19 5.81 12.62 2.83
CA LEU A 19 4.38 12.82 2.75
C LEU A 19 3.83 11.50 2.22
N ALA A 20 3.24 10.69 3.11
CA ALA A 20 2.42 9.56 2.72
C ALA A 20 1.19 10.13 1.97
N HIS A 21 1.37 10.42 0.68
CA HIS A 21 0.27 10.82 -0.16
C HIS A 21 -0.47 9.56 -0.55
N ASP A 22 -1.74 9.48 -0.19
CA ASP A 22 -2.68 8.59 -0.85
C ASP A 22 -2.57 8.83 -2.36
N GLN A 23 -2.04 7.84 -3.06
CA GLN A 23 -1.91 7.84 -4.51
C GLN A 23 -2.85 6.80 -5.08
N LYS A 24 -3.48 7.12 -6.21
CA LYS A 24 -4.20 6.11 -6.97
C LYS A 24 -3.16 5.19 -7.60
N GLY A 25 -3.29 3.89 -7.38
CA GLY A 25 -2.37 2.90 -7.93
C GLY A 25 -2.63 2.62 -9.42
N PRO A 26 -1.75 1.84 -10.08
CA PRO A 26 -1.83 1.55 -11.51
C PRO A 26 -3.13 0.87 -11.97
N HIS A 27 -3.81 0.15 -11.07
CA HIS A 27 -5.08 -0.53 -11.36
C HIS A 27 -6.31 0.34 -11.03
N GLY A 28 -6.09 1.59 -10.62
CA GLY A 28 -7.14 2.51 -10.21
C GLY A 28 -7.62 2.29 -8.78
N GLY A 29 -6.96 1.45 -8.00
CA GLY A 29 -7.17 1.30 -6.57
C GLY A 29 -6.50 2.41 -5.76
N HIS A 30 -6.68 2.35 -4.45
CA HIS A 30 -6.01 3.23 -3.50
C HIS A 30 -4.70 2.56 -3.07
N GLN A 31 -3.57 3.24 -3.21
CA GLN A 31 -2.24 2.67 -2.93
C GLN A 31 -1.61 3.30 -1.71
N VAL A 32 -1.08 2.45 -0.84
CA VAL A 32 -0.41 2.84 0.41
C VAL A 32 0.87 2.04 0.62
N ASP A 33 1.76 2.56 1.45
CA ASP A 33 2.98 1.86 1.85
C ASP A 33 2.69 0.78 2.90
N ALA A 34 3.36 -0.36 2.76
CA ALA A 34 3.29 -1.50 3.67
C ALA A 34 4.70 -2.05 3.94
N GLY A 35 5.43 -1.41 4.84
CA GLY A 35 6.83 -1.75 5.09
C GLY A 35 7.71 -1.46 3.87
N LYS A 36 8.26 -2.50 3.24
CA LYS A 36 9.16 -2.41 2.07
C LYS A 36 8.44 -2.68 0.74
N MET A 37 7.14 -2.45 0.69
CA MET A 37 6.33 -2.70 -0.49
C MET A 37 5.14 -1.74 -0.53
N HIS A 38 4.55 -1.59 -1.70
CA HIS A 38 3.29 -0.89 -1.88
C HIS A 38 2.15 -1.89 -2.00
N VAL A 39 1.01 -1.53 -1.41
CA VAL A 39 -0.24 -2.30 -1.47
C VAL A 39 -1.28 -1.41 -2.12
N GLU A 40 -1.84 -1.84 -3.24
CA GLU A 40 -2.96 -1.19 -3.90
C GLU A 40 -4.25 -1.98 -3.63
N LEU A 41 -5.25 -1.31 -3.06
CA LEU A 41 -6.57 -1.83 -2.77
C LEU A 41 -7.58 -1.31 -3.80
N LEU A 42 -8.13 -2.21 -4.62
CA LEU A 42 -9.18 -1.93 -5.58
C LEU A 42 -10.48 -2.61 -5.14
N VAL A 43 -11.53 -1.80 -4.98
CA VAL A 43 -12.84 -2.26 -4.56
C VAL A 43 -13.80 -2.16 -5.74
N LYS A 44 -14.50 -3.26 -6.05
CA LYS A 44 -15.58 -3.34 -7.05
C LYS A 44 -16.78 -4.01 -6.41
N ASP A 45 -17.80 -3.24 -6.05
CA ASP A 45 -18.94 -3.69 -5.26
C ASP A 45 -18.52 -4.35 -3.93
N ALA A 46 -18.60 -5.69 -3.85
CA ALA A 46 -18.13 -6.48 -2.71
C ALA A 46 -16.79 -7.18 -2.99
N THR A 47 -16.26 -7.12 -4.21
CA THR A 47 -14.97 -7.71 -4.56
C THR A 47 -13.83 -6.81 -4.12
N ILE A 48 -12.89 -7.39 -3.39
CA ILE A 48 -11.68 -6.75 -2.89
C ILE A 48 -10.51 -7.34 -3.63
N ASP A 49 -9.89 -6.55 -4.51
CA ASP A 49 -8.65 -6.90 -5.19
C ASP A 49 -7.48 -6.16 -4.55
N VAL A 50 -6.38 -6.87 -4.31
CA VAL A 50 -5.14 -6.31 -3.76
C VAL A 50 -3.97 -6.66 -4.67
N TYR A 51 -3.26 -5.62 -5.09
CA TYR A 51 -2.06 -5.72 -5.91
C TYR A 51 -0.83 -5.34 -5.08
N LEU A 52 0.28 -6.01 -5.35
CA LEU A 52 1.52 -5.87 -4.60
C LEU A 52 2.60 -5.32 -5.53
N ALA A 53 3.38 -4.34 -5.04
CA ALA A 53 4.55 -3.82 -5.75
C ALA A 53 5.74 -3.64 -4.79
N ASP A 54 6.96 -3.78 -5.28
CA ASP A 54 8.18 -3.56 -4.48
C ASP A 54 8.45 -2.06 -4.23
N GLU A 55 9.51 -1.72 -3.47
CA GLU A 55 9.91 -0.32 -3.19
C GLU A 55 10.21 0.51 -4.45
N LEU A 56 10.34 -0.13 -5.62
CA LEU A 56 10.60 0.50 -6.91
C LEU A 56 9.34 0.51 -7.79
N ALA A 57 8.16 0.29 -7.20
CA ALA A 57 6.87 0.20 -7.85
C ALA A 57 6.78 -0.88 -8.95
N LYS A 58 7.59 -1.94 -8.86
CA LYS A 58 7.48 -3.09 -9.78
C LYS A 58 6.49 -4.11 -9.23
N PRO A 59 5.59 -4.67 -10.06
CA PRO A 59 4.67 -5.72 -9.63
C PRO A 59 5.38 -6.90 -8.97
N VAL A 60 4.78 -7.40 -7.88
CA VAL A 60 5.20 -8.60 -7.17
C VAL A 60 4.23 -9.72 -7.48
N ASP A 61 4.76 -10.90 -7.82
CA ASP A 61 3.95 -12.10 -8.03
C ASP A 61 3.21 -12.48 -6.73
N ALA A 62 1.88 -12.54 -6.80
CA ALA A 62 1.02 -12.87 -5.67
C ALA A 62 1.07 -14.36 -5.30
N SER A 63 1.71 -15.21 -6.10
CA SER A 63 1.80 -16.65 -5.85
C SER A 63 2.42 -16.96 -4.49
N GLY A 64 1.71 -17.77 -3.69
CA GLY A 64 2.14 -18.15 -2.35
C GLY A 64 1.94 -17.09 -1.27
N TYR A 65 1.57 -15.86 -1.64
CA TYR A 65 1.13 -14.85 -0.67
C TYR A 65 -0.27 -15.17 -0.14
N LYS A 66 -0.55 -14.64 1.05
CA LYS A 66 -1.89 -14.61 1.64
C LYS A 66 -2.18 -13.18 2.08
N GLY A 67 -3.45 -12.80 2.12
CA GLY A 67 -3.85 -11.51 2.65
C GLY A 67 -5.03 -11.59 3.60
N LEU A 68 -5.15 -10.56 4.45
CA LEU A 68 -6.34 -10.30 5.26
C LEU A 68 -6.65 -8.81 5.17
N ALA A 69 -7.74 -8.46 4.49
CA ALA A 69 -8.29 -7.12 4.56
C ALA A 69 -9.19 -7.00 5.79
N ILE A 70 -8.98 -5.96 6.59
CA ILE A 70 -9.79 -5.58 7.73
C ILE A 70 -10.39 -4.22 7.41
N LEU A 71 -11.59 -4.21 6.83
CA LEU A 71 -12.23 -2.99 6.31
C LEU A 71 -13.42 -2.57 7.17
N ILE A 72 -13.65 -1.27 7.29
CA ILE A 72 -14.85 -0.73 7.95
C ILE A 72 -16.00 -0.71 6.93
N ILE A 73 -16.99 -1.57 7.12
CA ILE A 73 -18.17 -1.70 6.26
C ILE A 73 -19.41 -1.50 7.14
N GLY A 74 -20.25 -0.52 6.79
CA GLY A 74 -21.43 -0.18 7.60
C GLY A 74 -21.10 0.18 9.05
N GLY A 75 -19.93 0.79 9.29
CA GLY A 75 -19.44 1.17 10.62
C GLY A 75 -18.86 0.01 11.45
N LYS A 76 -18.67 -1.19 10.87
CA LYS A 76 -18.11 -2.35 11.56
C LYS A 76 -16.89 -2.89 10.83
N ALA A 77 -15.93 -3.40 11.58
CA ALA A 77 -14.78 -4.09 11.00
C ALA A 77 -15.18 -5.46 10.43
N ALA A 78 -14.99 -5.65 9.13
CA ALA A 78 -15.13 -6.91 8.42
C ALA A 78 -13.74 -7.49 8.13
N ARG A 79 -13.54 -8.78 8.45
CA ARG A 79 -12.32 -9.52 8.14
C ARG A 79 -12.54 -10.34 6.86
N ILE A 80 -11.79 -10.03 5.83
CA ILE A 80 -11.96 -10.57 4.48
C ILE A 80 -10.66 -11.29 4.11
N PRO A 81 -10.65 -12.63 4.16
CA PRO A 81 -9.51 -13.41 3.69
C PRO A 81 -9.26 -13.13 2.20
N LEU A 82 -8.00 -12.95 1.82
CA LEU A 82 -7.59 -12.74 0.44
C LEU A 82 -6.70 -13.90 -0.01
N ALA A 83 -7.00 -14.45 -1.18
CA ALA A 83 -6.26 -15.55 -1.79
C ALA A 83 -5.72 -15.14 -3.17
N PRO A 84 -4.58 -15.68 -3.61
CA PRO A 84 -4.02 -15.36 -4.92
C PRO A 84 -4.93 -15.85 -6.05
N VAL A 85 -5.06 -15.03 -7.09
CA VAL A 85 -5.71 -15.38 -8.36
C VAL A 85 -4.75 -15.03 -9.49
N GLY A 86 -4.23 -16.08 -10.14
CA GLY A 86 -3.11 -15.94 -11.07
C GLY A 86 -1.86 -15.42 -10.36
N SER A 87 -0.98 -14.76 -11.12
CA SER A 87 0.22 -14.09 -10.62
C SER A 87 -0.05 -12.66 -10.12
N ASP A 88 -1.20 -12.10 -10.44
CA ASP A 88 -1.32 -10.63 -10.50
C ASP A 88 -1.85 -10.01 -9.21
N LYS A 89 -2.71 -10.73 -8.47
CA LYS A 89 -3.42 -10.16 -7.32
C LYS A 89 -3.84 -11.19 -6.27
N LEU A 90 -4.13 -10.67 -5.08
CA LEU A 90 -4.92 -11.34 -4.06
C LEU A 90 -6.36 -10.84 -4.15
N THR A 91 -7.37 -11.72 -4.03
CA THR A 91 -8.78 -11.32 -4.07
C THR A 91 -9.58 -11.96 -2.94
N GLY A 92 -10.66 -11.29 -2.53
CA GLY A 92 -11.66 -11.80 -1.60
C GLY A 92 -12.99 -11.06 -1.74
N THR A 93 -14.01 -11.57 -1.05
CA THR A 93 -15.37 -11.01 -1.12
C THR A 93 -15.79 -10.50 0.24
N ALA A 94 -16.15 -9.22 0.30
CA ALA A 94 -16.72 -8.57 1.47
C ALA A 94 -18.14 -9.10 1.77
N PRO A 95 -18.58 -9.06 3.05
CA PRO A 95 -19.92 -9.51 3.42
C PRO A 95 -21.06 -8.59 2.91
N ALA A 96 -20.73 -7.40 2.43
CA ALA A 96 -21.63 -6.44 1.81
C ALA A 96 -20.84 -5.51 0.87
N GLU A 97 -21.56 -4.75 0.04
CA GLU A 97 -20.98 -3.70 -0.80
C GLU A 97 -20.16 -2.71 0.03
N VAL A 98 -18.95 -2.40 -0.43
CA VAL A 98 -18.07 -1.40 0.17
C VAL A 98 -18.31 -0.07 -0.53
N LYS A 99 -18.94 0.87 0.17
CA LYS A 99 -19.32 2.18 -0.36
C LYS A 99 -18.28 3.25 -0.03
N GLY A 100 -17.96 4.09 -1.00
CA GLY A 100 -17.00 5.16 -0.84
C GLY A 100 -15.56 4.66 -0.80
N GLU A 101 -14.66 5.47 -0.24
CA GLU A 101 -13.25 5.10 -0.09
C GLU A 101 -13.10 4.06 1.04
N PRO A 102 -12.39 2.95 0.80
CA PRO A 102 -12.24 1.90 1.79
C PRO A 102 -11.36 2.38 2.95
N LYS A 103 -11.85 2.22 4.17
CA LYS A 103 -11.11 2.49 5.41
C LYS A 103 -10.73 1.19 6.10
N GLY A 104 -9.54 1.12 6.70
CA GLY A 104 -9.07 -0.02 7.47
C GLY A 104 -7.61 -0.37 7.18
N ALA A 105 -7.32 -1.66 7.05
CA ALA A 105 -5.98 -2.14 6.77
C ALA A 105 -5.97 -3.42 5.95
N VAL A 106 -4.87 -3.66 5.25
CA VAL A 106 -4.59 -4.91 4.57
C VAL A 106 -3.28 -5.48 5.12
N GLN A 107 -3.34 -6.65 5.73
CA GLN A 107 -2.16 -7.42 6.11
C GLN A 107 -1.80 -8.38 5.00
N ILE A 108 -0.52 -8.41 4.63
CA ILE A 108 0.05 -9.33 3.64
C ILE A 108 1.00 -10.27 4.36
N THR A 109 0.90 -11.57 4.08
CA THR A 109 1.82 -12.61 4.54
C THR A 109 2.56 -13.17 3.33
N SER A 110 3.89 -13.09 3.35
CA SER A 110 4.75 -13.62 2.30
C SER A 110 4.84 -15.15 2.33
N PRO A 111 5.34 -15.79 1.26
CA PRO A 111 5.62 -17.22 1.26
C PRO A 111 6.60 -17.68 2.37
N SER A 112 7.46 -16.78 2.86
CA SER A 112 8.36 -17.05 3.99
C SER A 112 7.67 -16.92 5.36
N GLY A 113 6.41 -16.48 5.40
CA GLY A 113 5.64 -16.24 6.62
C GLY A 113 5.85 -14.86 7.25
N ALA A 114 6.68 -14.00 6.65
CA ALA A 114 6.82 -12.62 7.09
C ALA A 114 5.54 -11.82 6.80
N THR A 115 5.26 -10.80 7.62
CA THR A 115 4.05 -9.99 7.47
C THR A 115 4.36 -8.51 7.34
N VAL A 116 3.57 -7.82 6.52
CA VAL A 116 3.52 -6.36 6.43
C VAL A 116 2.07 -5.89 6.40
N GLN A 117 1.84 -4.60 6.65
CA GLN A 117 0.50 -4.03 6.70
C GLN A 117 0.45 -2.66 6.04
N GLY A 118 -0.51 -2.47 5.13
CA GLY A 118 -0.92 -1.17 4.61
C GLY A 118 -2.16 -0.67 5.34
N LYS A 119 -2.24 0.63 5.62
CA LYS A 119 -3.37 1.29 6.29
C LYS A 119 -4.07 2.25 5.33
N PHE A 120 -5.38 2.34 5.41
CA PHE A 120 -6.28 3.12 4.56
C PHE A 120 -7.21 3.93 5.46
N ASP A 121 -7.23 5.26 5.36
CA ASP A 121 -7.84 6.14 6.38
C ASP A 121 -9.20 6.78 6.03
#